data_AF-A0A5K0WYD9-F1
#
_entry.id   AF-A0A5K0WYD9-F1
#
_cell.length_a   1.000
_cell.length_b   1.000
_cell.length_c   1.000
_cell.angle_alpha   90.00
_cell.angle_beta   90.00
_cell.angle_gamma   90.00
#
_symmetry.space_group_name_H-M   'P 1'
#
loop_
_entity.id
_entity.type
_entity.pdbx_description
1 polymer ?
#
loop_
_entity_poly.entity_id
_entity_poly.type
_entity_poly.pdbx_seq_one_letter_code
_entity_poly.pdbx_strand_id
1 'polypeptide(L)'
;VIGLYVGIATVGVFILWYTHGSFMGIDLSQDGHTLVTLSQLHSWGDCHSWTNFTATPFSAGGKMVSFSDPCDYFTTGKVKAMTLSLSVLVAIEMFNSLNALSEENSLFTMPPWINPWLLVAMTVSFGLHFLILYVPFLTDVFGIVPLSFNEWKLVLLVSAPVLAIDEVLKFIGRRRRRRLIKRKQKSV
;
A
#
# COMPACT_ATOMS: atom_id res chain seq x y z
N VAL A 1 10.05 -2.95 -13.37
CA VAL A 1 10.28 -3.64 -12.07
C VAL A 1 9.53 -2.93 -10.97
N ILE A 2 9.79 -1.64 -10.72
CA ILE A 2 9.11 -0.86 -9.68
C ILE A 2 7.57 -0.88 -9.87
N GLY A 3 7.07 -0.55 -11.06
CA GLY A 3 5.62 -0.61 -11.35
C GLY A 3 4.96 -1.99 -11.14
N LEU A 4 5.69 -3.08 -11.42
CA LEU A 4 5.18 -4.44 -11.15
C LEU A 4 5.05 -4.68 -9.65
N TYR A 5 6.05 -4.23 -8.87
CA TYR A 5 5.99 -4.30 -7.41
C TYR A 5 4.83 -3.48 -6.85
N VAL A 6 4.58 -2.27 -7.39
CA VAL A 6 3.43 -1.44 -6.98
C VAL A 6 2.11 -2.19 -7.19
N GLY A 7 1.92 -2.83 -8.34
CA GLY A 7 0.74 -3.64 -8.62
C GLY A 7 0.60 -4.83 -7.66
N ILE A 8 1.68 -5.58 -7.44
CA ILE A 8 1.68 -6.73 -6.51
C ILE A 8 1.42 -6.29 -5.07
N ALA A 9 2.00 -5.18 -4.62
CA ALA A 9 1.83 -4.67 -3.26
C ALA A 9 0.39 -4.18 -3.01
N THR A 10 -0.19 -3.43 -3.95
CA THR A 10 -1.55 -2.89 -3.82
C THR A 10 -2.63 -3.98 -3.86
N VAL A 11 -2.51 -4.94 -4.77
CA VAL A 11 -3.40 -6.11 -4.85
C VAL A 11 -3.14 -7.07 -3.70
N GLY A 12 -1.87 -7.27 -3.32
CA GLY A 12 -1.48 -8.14 -2.22
C GLY A 12 -2.08 -7.69 -0.90
N VAL A 13 -2.03 -6.40 -0.58
CA VAL A 13 -2.64 -5.87 0.66
C VAL A 13 -4.15 -5.99 0.66
N PHE A 14 -4.80 -5.81 -0.50
CA PHE A 14 -6.23 -6.06 -0.63
C PHE A 14 -6.58 -7.50 -0.25
N ILE A 15 -5.86 -8.46 -0.82
CA ILE A 15 -6.06 -9.90 -0.54
C ILE A 15 -5.73 -10.21 0.92
N LEU A 16 -4.60 -9.71 1.43
CA LEU A 16 -4.15 -9.94 2.81
C LEU A 16 -5.19 -9.51 3.82
N TRP A 17 -5.89 -8.39 3.61
CA TRP A 17 -6.96 -7.95 4.50
C TRP A 17 -8.14 -8.95 4.53
N TYR A 18 -8.47 -9.61 3.42
CA TYR A 18 -9.53 -10.61 3.39
C TYR A 18 -9.11 -11.98 3.94
N THR A 19 -7.85 -12.38 3.73
CA THR A 19 -7.42 -13.77 3.97
C THR A 19 -6.62 -13.95 5.26
N HIS A 20 -6.05 -12.89 5.85
CA HIS A 20 -5.18 -12.98 7.01
C HIS A 20 -5.59 -12.05 8.16
N GLY A 21 -5.84 -12.64 9.33
CA GLY A 21 -6.11 -11.88 10.56
C GLY A 21 -4.86 -11.28 11.20
N SER A 22 -3.66 -11.74 10.81
CA SER A 22 -2.39 -11.15 11.24
C SER A 22 -1.33 -11.28 10.14
N PHE A 23 -0.43 -10.31 10.07
CA PHE A 23 0.68 -10.30 9.13
C PHE A 23 1.95 -9.80 9.80
N MET A 24 3.02 -10.61 9.76
CA MET A 24 4.34 -10.28 10.33
C MET A 24 4.29 -9.70 11.77
N GLY A 25 3.44 -10.28 12.63
CA GLY A 25 3.29 -9.87 14.04
C GLY A 25 2.37 -8.66 14.27
N ILE A 26 1.72 -8.14 13.22
CA ILE A 26 0.69 -7.11 13.30
C ILE A 26 -0.68 -7.81 13.29
N ASP A 27 -1.49 -7.55 14.31
CA ASP A 27 -2.86 -8.05 14.39
C ASP A 27 -3.82 -7.12 13.66
N LEU A 28 -4.42 -7.64 12.58
CA LEU A 28 -5.39 -6.96 11.72
C LEU A 28 -6.82 -7.41 12.03
N SER A 29 -7.01 -8.42 12.88
CA SER A 29 -8.33 -8.94 13.24
C SER A 29 -9.10 -8.08 14.25
N GLN A 30 -8.48 -7.01 14.75
CA GLN A 30 -9.06 -6.11 15.76
C GLN A 30 -10.33 -5.41 15.28
N ASP A 31 -10.54 -5.29 13.98
CA ASP A 31 -11.76 -4.73 13.40
C ASP A 31 -12.93 -5.73 13.34
N GLY A 32 -12.69 -7.02 13.54
CA GLY A 32 -13.71 -8.07 13.53
C GLY A 32 -14.17 -8.50 12.13
N HIS A 33 -13.38 -8.21 11.09
CA HIS A 33 -13.70 -8.63 9.73
C HIS A 33 -13.72 -10.16 9.60
N THR A 34 -14.54 -10.67 8.67
CA THR A 34 -14.61 -12.11 8.40
C THR A 34 -13.45 -12.54 7.52
N LEU A 35 -12.71 -13.54 7.96
CA LEU A 35 -11.64 -14.13 7.17
C LEU A 35 -12.22 -15.05 6.10
N VAL A 36 -11.84 -14.80 4.86
CA VAL A 36 -12.33 -15.51 3.68
C VAL A 36 -11.18 -16.25 3.01
N THR A 37 -11.47 -17.40 2.41
CA THR A 37 -10.46 -18.14 1.64
C THR A 37 -10.20 -17.46 0.29
N LEU A 38 -9.00 -17.63 -0.27
CA LEU A 38 -8.66 -17.04 -1.57
C LEU A 38 -9.57 -17.53 -2.70
N SER A 39 -10.02 -18.79 -2.63
CA SER A 39 -10.97 -19.36 -3.60
C SER A 39 -12.30 -18.63 -3.57
N GLN A 40 -12.87 -18.42 -2.38
CA GLN A 40 -14.07 -17.61 -2.21
C GLN A 40 -13.86 -16.17 -2.69
N LEU A 41 -12.75 -15.53 -2.32
CA LEU A 41 -12.48 -14.16 -2.78
C LEU A 41 -12.40 -14.05 -4.31
N HIS A 42 -11.90 -15.08 -5.00
CA HIS A 42 -11.85 -15.10 -6.46
C HIS A 42 -13.22 -15.37 -7.11
N SER A 43 -14.05 -16.24 -6.52
CA SER A 43 -15.40 -16.55 -7.00
C SER A 43 -16.49 -15.75 -6.29
N TRP A 44 -16.18 -14.55 -5.78
CA TRP A 44 -17.11 -13.71 -5.03
C TRP A 44 -18.41 -13.38 -5.78
N GLY A 45 -18.40 -13.39 -7.12
CA GLY A 45 -19.60 -13.21 -7.95
C GLY A 45 -20.65 -14.32 -7.77
N ASP A 46 -20.24 -15.52 -7.38
CA ASP A 46 -21.11 -16.67 -7.14
C ASP A 46 -21.59 -16.74 -5.67
N CYS A 47 -21.38 -15.69 -4.88
CA CYS A 47 -21.66 -15.69 -3.44
C CYS A 47 -23.10 -16.11 -3.09
N HIS A 48 -24.10 -15.76 -3.91
CA HIS A 48 -25.50 -16.15 -3.70
C HIS A 48 -25.73 -17.67 -3.72
N SER A 49 -24.82 -18.44 -4.33
CA SER A 49 -24.84 -19.90 -4.37
C SER A 49 -24.29 -20.54 -3.09
N TRP A 50 -23.56 -19.78 -2.26
CA TRP A 50 -22.90 -20.32 -1.07
C TRP A 50 -23.85 -20.32 0.12
N THR A 51 -24.15 -21.52 0.64
CA THR A 51 -25.01 -21.68 1.82
C THR A 51 -24.25 -21.55 3.15
N ASN A 52 -22.92 -21.62 3.11
CA ASN A 52 -22.06 -21.67 4.31
C ASN A 52 -21.32 -20.34 4.58
N PHE A 53 -21.69 -19.26 3.91
CA PHE A 53 -21.03 -17.96 4.10
C PHE A 53 -21.88 -17.04 4.97
N THR A 54 -21.30 -16.61 6.09
CA THR A 54 -21.88 -15.59 6.96
C THR A 54 -20.83 -14.53 7.22
N ALA A 55 -21.19 -13.27 7.03
CA ALA A 55 -20.31 -12.14 7.26
C ALA A 55 -20.62 -11.52 8.62
N THR A 56 -19.59 -11.34 9.44
CA THR A 56 -19.68 -10.61 10.71
C THR A 56 -19.60 -9.10 10.46
N PRO A 57 -20.42 -8.31 11.15
CA PRO A 57 -20.24 -6.86 11.16
C PRO A 57 -18.84 -6.52 11.68
N PHE A 58 -18.20 -5.52 11.09
CA PHE A 58 -16.86 -5.09 11.47
C PHE A 58 -16.79 -3.58 11.67
N SER A 59 -15.79 -3.14 12.43
CA SER A 59 -15.56 -1.73 12.70
C SER A 59 -14.67 -1.10 11.63
N ALA A 60 -15.19 -0.10 10.94
CA ALA A 60 -14.46 0.69 9.96
C ALA A 60 -14.48 2.16 10.39
N GLY A 61 -13.34 2.66 10.86
CA GLY A 61 -13.22 4.07 11.22
C GLY A 61 -14.15 4.55 12.33
N GLY A 62 -14.48 3.68 13.28
CA GLY A 62 -15.42 3.98 14.38
C GLY A 62 -16.91 3.83 14.02
N LYS A 63 -17.24 3.52 12.76
CA LYS A 63 -18.60 3.11 12.35
C LYS A 63 -18.66 1.58 12.27
N MET A 64 -19.74 0.97 12.76
CA MET A 64 -19.99 -0.46 12.52
C MET A 64 -20.63 -0.65 11.15
N VAL A 65 -20.00 -1.45 10.31
CA VAL A 65 -20.54 -1.84 9.01
C VAL A 65 -21.29 -3.16 9.21
N SER A 66 -22.62 -3.09 9.13
CA SER A 66 -23.50 -4.25 9.20
C SER A 66 -24.06 -4.55 7.82
N PHE A 67 -24.29 -5.83 7.53
CA PHE A 67 -24.77 -6.31 6.25
C PHE A 67 -26.14 -6.97 6.44
N SER A 68 -27.10 -6.64 5.58
CA SER A 68 -28.37 -7.36 5.51
C SER A 68 -28.19 -8.69 4.77
N ASP A 69 -27.48 -8.65 3.64
CA ASP A 69 -27.09 -9.82 2.86
C ASP A 69 -25.60 -10.13 3.06
N PRO A 70 -25.19 -11.39 3.35
CA PRO A 70 -23.78 -11.74 3.54
C PRO A 70 -22.88 -11.34 2.37
N CYS A 71 -23.41 -11.37 1.15
CA CYS A 71 -22.66 -11.03 -0.06
C CYS A 71 -22.29 -9.55 -0.17
N ASP A 72 -22.97 -8.66 0.57
CA ASP A 72 -22.60 -7.24 0.64
C ASP A 72 -21.24 -7.00 1.30
N TYR A 73 -20.69 -8.01 1.98
CA TYR A 73 -19.34 -7.99 2.48
C TYR A 73 -18.30 -7.72 1.38
N PHE A 74 -18.48 -8.29 0.18
CA PHE A 74 -17.55 -8.09 -0.94
C PHE A 74 -17.79 -6.80 -1.72
N THR A 75 -18.97 -6.17 -1.60
CA THR A 75 -19.32 -4.95 -2.33
C THR A 75 -19.15 -3.70 -1.46
N THR A 76 -19.74 -3.70 -0.27
CA THR A 76 -19.71 -2.59 0.69
C THR A 76 -18.56 -2.76 1.69
N GLY A 77 -18.28 -3.99 2.13
CA GLY A 77 -17.18 -4.25 3.07
C GLY A 77 -15.77 -4.02 2.48
N LYS A 78 -15.62 -4.03 1.15
CA LYS A 78 -14.33 -3.80 0.48
C LYS A 78 -13.73 -2.41 0.69
N VAL A 79 -14.51 -1.43 1.18
CA VAL A 79 -14.04 -0.04 1.37
C VAL A 79 -12.77 0.01 2.21
N LYS A 80 -12.63 -0.87 3.20
CA LYS A 80 -11.45 -0.94 4.06
C LYS A 80 -10.22 -1.46 3.32
N ALA A 81 -10.37 -2.58 2.61
CA ALA A 81 -9.32 -3.13 1.74
C ALA A 81 -8.90 -2.15 0.64
N MET A 82 -9.86 -1.44 0.03
CA MET A 82 -9.58 -0.39 -0.96
C MET A 82 -8.79 0.77 -0.36
N THR A 83 -9.15 1.19 0.86
CA THR A 83 -8.44 2.28 1.55
C THR A 83 -7.01 1.90 1.91
N LEU A 84 -6.79 0.65 2.32
CA LEU A 84 -5.46 0.09 2.55
C LEU A 84 -4.63 0.09 1.25
N SER A 85 -5.19 -0.41 0.15
CA SER A 85 -4.50 -0.42 -1.16
C SER A 85 -4.15 0.99 -1.64
N LEU A 86 -5.08 1.94 -1.52
CA LEU A 86 -4.84 3.35 -1.86
C LEU A 86 -3.71 3.94 -1.00
N SER A 87 -3.71 3.68 0.30
CA SER A 87 -2.69 4.20 1.21
C SER A 87 -1.31 3.60 0.94
N VAL A 88 -1.24 2.32 0.57
CA VAL A 88 0.00 1.67 0.11
C VAL A 88 0.50 2.31 -1.18
N LEU A 89 -0.38 2.55 -2.14
CA LEU A 89 -0.03 3.22 -3.39
C LEU A 89 0.56 4.60 -3.12
N VAL A 90 -0.12 5.44 -2.35
CA VAL A 90 0.36 6.79 -1.99
C VAL A 90 1.70 6.72 -1.27
N ALA A 91 1.86 5.81 -0.29
CA ALA A 91 3.12 5.64 0.43
C ALA A 91 4.27 5.22 -0.49
N ILE A 92 4.02 4.28 -1.42
CA ILE A 92 5.00 3.84 -2.42
C ILE A 92 5.39 5.00 -3.34
N GLU A 93 4.45 5.81 -3.84
CA GLU A 93 4.76 6.95 -4.71
C GLU A 93 5.60 8.01 -3.98
N MET A 94 5.33 8.24 -2.70
CA MET A 94 6.15 9.13 -1.89
C MET A 94 7.57 8.60 -1.71
N PHE A 95 7.73 7.31 -1.41
CA PHE A 95 9.06 6.67 -1.37
C PHE A 95 9.76 6.68 -2.73
N ASN A 96 9.02 6.52 -3.81
CA ASN A 96 9.53 6.61 -5.18
C ASN A 96 10.01 8.04 -5.50
N SER A 97 9.31 9.08 -5.01
CA SER A 97 9.75 10.47 -5.18
C SER A 97 11.07 10.79 -4.45
N LEU A 98 11.27 10.24 -3.24
CA LEU A 98 12.54 10.32 -2.52
C LEU A 98 13.66 9.60 -3.26
N ASN A 99 13.34 8.44 -3.83
CA ASN A 99 14.26 7.68 -4.65
C ASN A 99 14.65 8.44 -5.93
N ALA A 100 13.70 9.09 -6.61
CA ALA A 100 13.99 9.91 -7.79
C ALA A 100 14.92 11.08 -7.45
N LEU A 101 14.80 11.68 -6.26
CA LEU A 101 15.73 12.73 -5.82
C LEU A 101 17.16 12.20 -5.60
N SER A 102 17.30 10.97 -5.09
CA SER A 102 18.59 10.31 -4.88
C SER A 102 19.14 9.62 -6.15
N GLU A 103 18.69 10.00 -7.34
CA GLU A 103 19.22 9.46 -8.59
C GLU A 103 20.71 9.83 -8.80
N GLU A 104 21.10 11.04 -8.39
CA GLU A 104 22.47 11.56 -8.53
C GLU A 104 23.47 10.97 -7.51
N ASN A 105 23.05 10.58 -6.30
CA ASN A 105 23.88 9.98 -5.24
C ASN A 105 23.06 9.01 -4.38
N SER A 106 23.68 7.98 -3.78
CA SER A 106 22.96 7.00 -2.93
C SER A 106 22.15 7.70 -1.82
N LEU A 107 21.01 7.13 -1.45
CA LEU A 107 20.14 7.63 -0.38
C LEU A 107 20.89 7.72 0.98
N PHE A 108 21.98 6.95 1.14
CA PHE A 108 22.88 7.00 2.30
C PHE A 108 23.92 8.14 2.25
N THR A 109 24.23 8.68 1.08
CA THR A 109 25.20 9.79 0.92
C THR A 109 24.55 11.15 0.69
N MET A 110 23.31 11.20 0.21
CA MET A 110 22.54 12.44 0.09
C MET A 110 21.36 12.42 1.06
N PRO A 111 21.42 13.19 2.16
CA PRO A 111 20.29 13.26 3.05
C PRO A 111 19.10 13.98 2.40
N PRO A 112 17.86 13.64 2.80
CA PRO A 112 16.63 14.11 2.14
C PRO A 112 16.41 15.64 2.23
N TRP A 113 17.08 16.34 3.14
CA TRP A 113 16.96 17.79 3.35
C TRP A 113 17.61 18.66 2.26
N ILE A 114 18.29 18.08 1.27
CA ILE A 114 18.96 18.84 0.20
C ILE A 114 17.94 19.58 -0.69
N ASN A 115 16.73 19.04 -0.84
CA ASN A 115 15.64 19.69 -1.58
C ASN A 115 14.42 19.92 -0.67
N PRO A 116 14.36 21.06 0.04
CA PRO A 116 13.25 21.35 0.94
C PRO A 116 11.90 21.49 0.20
N TRP A 117 11.90 21.90 -1.06
CA TRP A 117 10.67 22.01 -1.85
C TRP A 117 10.04 20.64 -2.14
N LEU A 118 10.85 19.62 -2.40
CA LEU A 118 10.34 18.25 -2.53
C LEU A 118 9.74 17.75 -1.22
N LEU A 119 10.44 17.98 -0.09
CA LEU A 119 9.94 17.60 1.22
C LEU A 119 8.62 18.30 1.58
N VAL A 120 8.48 19.57 1.21
CA VAL A 120 7.21 20.30 1.36
C VAL A 120 6.14 19.65 0.50
N ALA A 121 6.40 19.37 -0.78
CA ALA A 121 5.43 18.72 -1.67
C ALA A 121 4.98 17.35 -1.13
N MET A 122 5.91 16.54 -0.63
CA MET A 122 5.61 15.26 0.00
C MET A 122 4.80 15.42 1.29
N THR A 123 5.17 16.37 2.14
CA THR A 123 4.46 16.66 3.40
C THR A 123 3.04 17.11 3.12
N VAL A 124 2.85 17.96 2.11
CA VAL A 124 1.52 18.39 1.65
C VAL A 124 0.73 17.21 1.09
N SER A 125 1.36 16.32 0.32
CA SER A 125 0.70 15.13 -0.24
C SER A 125 0.24 14.16 0.86
N PHE A 126 1.11 13.82 1.82
CA PHE A 126 0.73 13.02 2.99
C PHE A 126 -0.30 13.74 3.86
N GLY A 127 -0.15 15.05 4.07
CA GLY A 127 -1.11 15.86 4.82
C GLY A 127 -2.50 15.83 4.19
N LEU A 128 -2.58 15.93 2.86
CA LEU A 128 -3.83 15.80 2.13
C LEU A 128 -4.40 14.37 2.22
N HIS A 129 -3.55 13.34 2.15
CA HIS A 129 -3.96 11.95 2.34
C HIS A 129 -4.53 11.69 3.74
N PHE A 130 -3.93 12.28 4.78
CA PHE A 130 -4.47 12.24 6.13
C PHE A 130 -5.76 13.05 6.26
N LEU A 131 -5.86 14.19 5.57
CA LEU A 131 -7.07 15.02 5.55
C LEU A 131 -8.25 14.23 4.99
N ILE A 132 -8.08 13.56 3.85
CA ILE A 132 -9.17 12.76 3.24
C ILE A 132 -9.58 11.57 4.13
N LEU A 133 -8.65 10.98 4.89
CA LEU A 133 -8.92 9.80 5.73
C LEU A 133 -9.57 10.14 7.07
N TYR A 134 -9.23 11.28 7.66
CA TYR A 134 -9.67 11.63 9.01
C TYR A 134 -10.74 12.73 9.05
N VAL A 135 -11.04 13.39 7.92
CA VAL A 135 -12.17 14.33 7.83
C VAL A 135 -13.43 13.57 7.38
N PRO A 136 -14.48 13.48 8.21
CA PRO A 136 -15.66 12.65 7.93
C PRO A 136 -16.41 13.04 6.65
N PHE A 137 -16.43 14.34 6.32
CA PHE A 137 -17.01 14.82 5.07
C PHE A 137 -16.30 14.23 3.83
N LEU A 138 -14.96 14.13 3.87
CA LEU A 138 -14.18 13.60 2.76
C LEU A 138 -14.27 12.08 2.70
N THR A 139 -14.31 11.38 3.84
CA THR A 139 -14.46 9.92 3.87
C THR A 139 -15.77 9.47 3.24
N ASP A 140 -16.86 10.22 3.47
CA ASP A 140 -18.18 9.90 2.89
C ASP A 140 -18.22 10.18 1.37
N VAL A 141 -17.55 11.25 0.90
CA VAL A 141 -17.47 11.59 -0.54
C VAL A 141 -16.60 10.60 -1.32
N PHE A 142 -15.46 10.18 -0.76
CA PHE A 142 -14.52 9.27 -1.42
C PHE A 142 -14.80 7.79 -1.16
N GLY A 143 -15.72 7.46 -0.24
CA GLY A 143 -16.04 6.08 0.12
C GLY A 143 -14.86 5.34 0.78
N ILE A 144 -14.10 6.03 1.61
CA ILE A 144 -12.91 5.51 2.31
C ILE A 144 -13.12 5.55 3.82
N VAL A 145 -12.30 4.80 4.56
CA VAL A 145 -12.44 4.67 6.02
C VAL A 145 -11.12 4.97 6.73
N PRO A 146 -11.15 5.64 7.90
CA PRO A 146 -9.92 5.91 8.63
C PRO A 146 -9.23 4.62 9.07
N LEU A 147 -7.91 4.60 8.89
CA LEU A 147 -7.06 3.46 9.20
C LEU A 147 -6.59 3.49 10.66
N SER A 148 -6.50 2.30 11.26
CA SER A 148 -5.92 2.09 12.58
C SER A 148 -4.40 2.16 12.56
N PHE A 149 -3.78 2.27 13.74
CA PHE A 149 -2.31 2.30 13.85
C PHE A 149 -1.64 1.01 13.33
N ASN A 150 -2.26 -0.15 13.55
CA ASN A 150 -1.75 -1.43 13.05
C ASN A 150 -1.83 -1.51 11.52
N GLU A 151 -2.92 -1.02 10.94
CA GLU A 151 -3.08 -0.90 9.49
C GLU A 151 -2.04 0.04 8.88
N TRP A 152 -1.75 1.17 9.52
CA TRP A 152 -0.66 2.06 9.09
C TRP A 152 0.72 1.40 9.14
N LYS A 153 1.00 0.58 10.16
CA LYS A 153 2.24 -0.22 10.18
C LYS A 153 2.31 -1.18 9.00
N LEU A 154 1.19 -1.84 8.65
CA LEU A 154 1.12 -2.70 7.47
C LEU A 154 1.42 -1.91 6.19
N VAL A 155 0.79 -0.74 6.03
CA VAL A 155 1.01 0.15 4.87
C VAL A 155 2.50 0.50 4.74
N LEU A 156 3.15 0.91 5.84
CA LEU A 156 4.58 1.25 5.84
C LEU A 156 5.48 0.03 5.59
N LEU A 157 5.16 -1.12 6.20
CA LEU A 157 5.92 -2.35 6.04
C LEU A 157 5.86 -2.84 4.59
N VAL A 158 4.70 -2.82 3.97
CA VAL A 158 4.52 -3.25 2.58
C VAL A 158 5.09 -2.24 1.58
N SER A 159 5.14 -0.95 1.91
CA SER A 159 5.72 0.05 1.00
C SER A 159 7.25 0.16 1.11
N ALA A 160 7.84 -0.11 2.27
CA ALA A 160 9.28 0.03 2.51
C ALA A 160 10.21 -0.72 1.52
N PRO A 161 9.91 -1.97 1.06
CA PRO A 161 10.79 -2.68 0.14
C PRO A 161 10.99 -1.99 -1.21
N VAL A 162 10.13 -1.04 -1.60
CA VAL A 162 10.36 -0.25 -2.82
C VAL A 162 11.68 0.53 -2.77
N LEU A 163 12.07 1.02 -1.58
CA LEU A 163 13.35 1.70 -1.35
C LEU A 163 14.53 0.76 -1.61
N ALA A 164 14.44 -0.48 -1.11
CA ALA A 164 15.47 -1.49 -1.30
C ALA A 164 15.59 -1.90 -2.77
N ILE A 165 14.46 -2.11 -3.46
CA ILE A 165 14.44 -2.46 -4.88
C ILE A 165 15.11 -1.36 -5.71
N ASP A 166 14.80 -0.10 -5.44
CA ASP A 166 15.37 1.02 -6.18
C ASP A 166 16.88 1.17 -5.97
N GLU A 167 17.36 1.09 -4.73
CA GLU A 167 18.79 1.18 -4.42
C GLU A 167 19.59 0.03 -5.08
N VAL A 168 19.02 -1.18 -5.13
CA VAL A 168 19.61 -2.33 -5.85
C VAL A 168 19.68 -2.05 -7.35
N LEU A 169 18.63 -1.49 -7.96
CA LEU A 169 18.61 -1.13 -9.39
C LEU A 169 19.67 -0.05 -9.70
N LYS A 170 19.77 0.99 -8.87
CA LYS A 170 20.82 2.02 -8.95
C LYS A 170 22.22 1.43 -8.85
N PHE A 171 22.44 0.52 -7.89
CA PHE A 171 23.72 -0.15 -7.71
C PHE A 171 24.15 -0.94 -8.95
N ILE A 172 23.22 -1.72 -9.53
CA ILE A 172 23.47 -2.49 -10.75
C ILE A 172 23.74 -1.55 -11.94
N GLY A 173 22.95 -0.46 -12.08
CA GLY A 173 23.12 0.55 -13.12
C GLY A 173 24.49 1.22 -13.08
N ARG A 174 24.94 1.66 -11.89
CA ARG A 174 26.28 2.23 -11.66
C ARG A 174 27.38 1.24 -12.03
N ARG A 175 27.24 -0.04 -11.65
CA ARG A 175 28.21 -1.10 -11.96
C ARG A 175 28.31 -1.36 -13.47
N ARG A 176 27.19 -1.35 -14.20
CA ARG A 176 27.15 -1.47 -15.67
C ARG A 176 27.80 -0.26 -16.35
N ARG A 177 27.46 0.97 -15.94
CA ARG A 177 28.04 2.21 -16.50
C ARG A 177 29.56 2.27 -16.34
N ARG A 178 30.08 1.95 -15.15
CA ARG A 178 31.54 1.86 -14.90
C ARG A 178 32.24 0.82 -15.77
N ARG A 179 31.60 -0.33 -16.02
CA ARG A 179 32.15 -1.38 -16.92
C ARG A 179 32.19 -0.91 -18.37
N LEU A 180 31.17 -0.18 -18.84
CA LEU A 180 31.13 0.36 -20.20
C LEU A 180 32.21 1.43 -20.42
N ILE A 181 32.41 2.34 -19.46
CA ILE A 181 33.47 3.36 -19.52
C ILE A 181 34.85 2.68 -19.56
N LYS A 182 35.11 1.69 -18.68
CA LYS A 182 36.36 0.92 -18.69
C LYS A 182 36.60 0.17 -20.00
N ARG A 183 35.56 -0.30 -20.70
CA ARG A 183 35.68 -0.94 -22.01
C ARG A 183 36.05 0.06 -23.09
N LYS A 184 35.39 1.23 -23.15
CA LYS A 184 35.73 2.31 -24.10
C LYS A 184 37.18 2.80 -23.93
N GLN A 185 37.69 2.86 -22.70
CA GLN A 185 39.06 3.32 -22.45
C GLN A 185 40.14 2.25 -22.70
N LYS A 186 39.76 0.97 -22.87
CA LYS A 186 40.67 -0.10 -23.33
C LYS A 186 40.72 -0.25 -24.85
N SER A 187 39.83 0.40 -25.58
CA SER A 187 39.74 0.35 -27.05
C SER A 187 40.30 1.60 -27.74
N VAL A 188 40.87 2.53 -26.98
CA VAL A 188 41.61 3.72 -27.44
C VAL A 188 43.06 3.51 -27.02
#